data_AF-A0A7V0JF81-F1
#
_entry.id   AF-A0A7V0JF81-F1
#
_cell.length_a   1.000
_cell.length_b   1.000
_cell.length_c   1.000
_cell.angle_alpha   90.00
_cell.angle_beta   90.00
_cell.angle_gamma   90.00
#
_symmetry.space_group_name_H-M   'P 1'
#
loop_
_entity.id
_entity.type
_entity.pdbx_description
1 polymer ?
#
loop_
_entity_poly.entity_id
_entity_poly.type
_entity_poly.pdbx_seq_one_letter_code
_entity_poly.pdbx_strand_id
1 'polypeptide(L)'
;MNSLIKLSIKSLLFTAVLTFAGISPSHAAELQKFSDAGLINNPANDGDSFLVDADGKLLHVRLYFVDCPETSTSSKSDARRVREQTRYFGLSDAARSINFGNEAKTFVEGILAKPFTVHTAFANAMGRSSKGRVYAFITTSDGNDLARLLVKNGFARTHGIGRKTPNGITRNEMVERLRDLETSAMLKRIGIWSESDPERIAELRAKQRSEEEELQEIQNQVEKAKSPEGLLDLNTASEKELQSIKGIGPVLAARIIAGRPYRSVDDLLKVKGIGPKKLKKIRPYFTAGK
;
A
#
# COMPACT_ATOMS: atom_id res chain seq x y z
N MET A 1 47.82 19.99 54.35
CA MET A 1 47.83 21.46 54.41
C MET A 1 47.93 22.00 52.99
N ASN A 2 46.93 22.80 52.60
CA ASN A 2 46.90 23.81 51.52
C ASN A 2 47.15 23.40 50.05
N SER A 3 46.06 23.11 49.34
CA SER A 3 45.39 23.96 48.34
C SER A 3 46.18 24.98 47.49
N LEU A 4 45.76 25.08 46.20
CA LEU A 4 45.84 26.21 45.23
C LEU A 4 47.15 26.32 44.40
N ILE A 5 47.20 26.61 43.08
CA ILE A 5 46.26 27.09 42.04
C ILE A 5 46.88 26.85 40.63
N LYS A 6 46.01 26.53 39.64
CA LYS A 6 45.96 26.80 38.16
C LYS A 6 47.26 27.27 37.44
N LEU A 7 47.53 26.93 36.17
CA LEU A 7 46.72 27.23 34.96
C LEU A 7 47.42 26.58 33.73
N SER A 8 46.73 25.80 32.87
CA SER A 8 47.31 25.32 31.60
C SER A 8 46.48 25.81 30.41
N ILE A 9 47.20 26.34 29.44
CA ILE A 9 46.74 27.10 28.28
C ILE A 9 46.11 26.17 27.24
N LYS A 10 44.96 26.61 26.70
CA LYS A 10 44.22 26.02 25.58
C LYS A 10 45.06 26.03 24.30
N SER A 11 45.11 24.92 23.59
CA SER A 11 45.30 24.92 22.14
C SER A 11 44.25 23.98 21.52
N LEU A 12 43.32 24.59 20.78
CA LEU A 12 42.18 23.93 20.15
C LEU A 12 42.52 23.75 18.66
N LEU A 13 43.00 22.57 18.26
CA LEU A 13 43.07 22.19 16.86
C LEU A 13 41.71 21.63 16.44
N PHE A 14 41.03 22.36 15.56
CA PHE A 14 39.75 21.99 14.96
C PHE A 14 40.03 21.21 13.66
N THR A 15 40.15 19.89 13.74
CA THR A 15 40.17 19.02 12.56
C THR A 15 38.75 18.73 12.12
N ALA A 16 38.29 19.43 11.07
CA ALA A 16 37.02 19.17 10.43
C ALA A 16 37.09 17.84 9.65
N VAL A 17 36.48 16.79 10.22
CA VAL A 17 36.23 15.54 9.49
C VAL A 17 35.01 15.74 8.60
N LEU A 18 35.26 15.85 7.30
CA LEU A 18 34.25 15.88 6.26
C LEU A 18 33.61 14.49 6.14
N THR A 19 32.54 14.22 6.90
CA THR A 19 31.75 13.00 6.69
C THR A 19 30.91 13.17 5.43
N PHE A 20 31.37 12.57 4.34
CA PHE A 20 30.56 12.30 3.15
C PHE A 20 29.39 11.39 3.57
N ALA A 21 28.22 11.98 3.81
CA ALA A 21 26.99 11.23 3.98
C ALA A 21 26.60 10.65 2.61
N GLY A 22 27.06 9.43 2.36
CA GLY A 22 26.62 8.62 1.23
C GLY A 22 25.10 8.49 1.27
N ILE A 23 24.47 8.86 0.15
CA ILE A 23 23.05 8.65 -0.08
C ILE A 23 22.84 7.14 -0.19
N SER A 24 22.39 6.51 0.90
CA SER A 24 21.96 5.12 0.86
C SER A 24 20.78 5.00 -0.12
N PRO A 25 20.83 4.06 -1.09
CA PRO A 25 19.65 3.76 -1.90
C PRO A 25 18.54 3.30 -0.95
N SER A 26 17.32 3.79 -1.17
CA SER A 26 16.15 3.47 -0.35
C SER A 26 15.86 1.96 -0.41
N HIS A 27 16.47 1.21 0.49
CA HIS A 27 16.15 -0.20 0.68
C HIS A 27 14.72 -0.27 1.18
N ALA A 28 13.88 -1.08 0.54
CA ALA A 28 12.57 -1.41 1.08
C ALA A 28 12.78 -1.96 2.50
N ALA A 29 12.07 -1.40 3.49
CA ALA A 29 12.24 -1.76 4.89
C ALA A 29 12.23 -3.29 5.07
N GLU A 30 13.21 -3.80 5.82
CA GLU A 30 13.37 -5.23 6.07
C GLU A 30 12.18 -5.80 6.86
N LEU A 31 11.94 -7.10 6.67
CA LEU A 31 10.87 -7.79 7.39
C LEU A 31 11.36 -8.14 8.80
N GLN A 32 10.66 -7.65 9.82
CA GLN A 32 10.81 -8.12 11.19
C GLN A 32 10.00 -9.41 11.39
N LYS A 33 10.60 -10.39 12.09
CA LYS A 33 9.98 -11.67 12.44
C LYS A 33 9.53 -11.67 13.91
N PHE A 34 8.30 -12.11 14.14
CA PHE A 34 7.73 -12.40 15.46
C PHE A 34 7.31 -13.86 15.46
N SER A 35 7.95 -14.71 16.26
CA SER A 35 7.84 -16.17 16.10
C SER A 35 6.69 -16.79 16.89
N ASP A 36 6.20 -16.12 17.94
CA ASP A 36 5.19 -16.60 18.88
C ASP A 36 3.99 -15.66 18.92
N ALA A 37 3.48 -15.31 17.74
CA ALA A 37 2.32 -14.44 17.63
C ALA A 37 1.02 -15.21 17.87
N GLY A 38 0.05 -14.55 18.49
CA GLY A 38 -1.28 -15.08 18.76
C GLY A 38 -2.38 -14.28 18.06
N LEU A 39 -3.44 -14.96 17.64
CA LEU A 39 -4.63 -14.32 17.10
C LEU A 39 -5.44 -13.70 18.24
N ILE A 40 -5.82 -12.44 18.11
CA ILE A 40 -6.68 -11.76 19.08
C ILE A 40 -8.10 -11.69 18.52
N ASN A 41 -9.06 -12.17 19.31
CA ASN A 41 -10.46 -12.09 18.92
C ASN A 41 -10.88 -10.62 18.76
N ASN A 42 -11.39 -10.28 17.58
CA ASN A 42 -11.88 -8.95 17.26
C ASN A 42 -13.04 -9.06 16.27
N PRO A 43 -14.16 -8.35 16.46
CA PRO A 43 -15.27 -8.34 15.51
C PRO A 43 -14.87 -7.92 14.09
N ALA A 44 -13.83 -7.11 13.96
CA ALA A 44 -13.30 -6.64 12.68
C ALA A 44 -12.36 -7.64 11.98
N ASN A 45 -12.06 -8.80 12.58
CA ASN A 45 -11.30 -9.85 11.91
C ASN A 45 -12.10 -10.42 10.74
N ASP A 46 -11.41 -10.65 9.62
CA ASP A 46 -11.89 -11.34 8.44
C ASP A 46 -10.80 -12.31 7.91
N GLY A 47 -10.97 -12.83 6.69
CA GLY A 47 -10.06 -13.83 6.11
C GLY A 47 -8.67 -13.30 5.71
N ASP A 48 -8.50 -12.01 5.42
CA ASP A 48 -7.21 -11.43 4.99
C ASP A 48 -6.67 -10.35 5.94
N SER A 49 -7.47 -9.93 6.91
CA SER A 49 -7.18 -8.84 7.84
C SER A 49 -7.64 -9.20 9.25
N PHE A 50 -6.73 -9.20 10.21
CA PHE A 50 -7.04 -9.59 11.59
C PHE A 50 -6.08 -8.97 12.62
N LEU A 51 -6.49 -8.96 13.87
CA LEU A 51 -5.70 -8.47 15.00
C LEU A 51 -4.83 -9.59 15.57
N VAL A 52 -3.54 -9.32 15.75
CA VAL A 52 -2.58 -10.25 16.37
C VAL A 52 -1.85 -9.58 17.52
N ASP A 53 -1.47 -10.36 18.51
CA ASP A 53 -0.43 -10.01 19.46
C ASP A 53 0.89 -10.62 18.98
N ALA A 54 1.90 -9.77 18.78
CA ALA A 54 3.22 -10.15 18.31
C ALA A 54 4.27 -9.57 19.26
N ASP A 55 4.74 -10.38 20.21
CA ASP A 55 5.65 -10.01 21.30
C ASP A 55 5.14 -8.80 22.12
N GLY A 56 3.86 -8.82 22.53
CA GLY A 56 3.22 -7.76 23.31
C GLY A 56 2.77 -6.55 22.48
N LYS A 57 2.94 -6.60 21.14
CA LYS A 57 2.48 -5.57 20.22
C LYS A 57 1.19 -6.00 19.55
N LEU A 58 0.12 -5.26 19.81
CA LEU A 58 -1.14 -5.42 19.10
C LEU A 58 -1.05 -4.82 17.68
N LEU A 59 -1.05 -5.69 16.68
CA LEU A 59 -0.94 -5.31 15.26
C LEU A 59 -2.20 -5.74 14.51
N HIS A 60 -2.87 -4.80 13.85
CA HIS A 60 -3.90 -5.16 12.87
C HIS A 60 -3.21 -5.45 11.54
N VAL A 61 -3.04 -6.73 11.23
CA VAL A 61 -2.35 -7.18 10.02
C VAL A 61 -3.31 -7.27 8.85
N ARG A 62 -2.79 -7.01 7.65
CA ARG A 62 -3.41 -7.38 6.37
C ARG A 62 -2.45 -8.26 5.61
N LEU A 63 -2.91 -9.37 5.05
CA LEU A 63 -2.06 -10.27 4.28
C LEU A 63 -1.56 -9.58 3.01
N TYR A 64 -0.31 -9.88 2.65
CA TYR A 64 0.17 -9.61 1.30
C TYR A 64 -0.44 -10.62 0.31
N PHE A 65 -0.56 -10.22 -0.95
CA PHE A 65 -0.87 -11.04 -2.13
C PHE A 65 -2.28 -11.65 -2.26
N VAL A 66 -3.09 -11.61 -1.22
CA VAL A 66 -4.42 -12.22 -1.24
C VAL A 66 -5.49 -11.25 -0.78
N ASP A 67 -6.70 -11.48 -1.28
CA ASP A 67 -7.92 -10.77 -0.89
C ASP A 67 -9.02 -11.82 -0.67
N CYS A 68 -9.56 -11.85 0.54
CA CYS A 68 -10.72 -12.68 0.89
C CYS A 68 -12.01 -11.89 0.63
N PRO A 69 -13.15 -12.56 0.35
CA PRO A 69 -14.43 -11.89 0.30
C PRO A 69 -14.73 -11.13 1.61
N GLU A 70 -15.37 -9.96 1.50
CA GLU A 70 -15.77 -9.21 2.70
C GLU A 70 -16.75 -10.04 3.56
N THR A 71 -16.72 -9.84 4.88
CA THR A 71 -17.61 -10.52 5.83
C THR A 71 -18.91 -9.76 6.10
N SER A 72 -18.98 -8.48 5.72
CA SER A 72 -20.15 -7.63 5.89
C SER A 72 -20.12 -6.41 4.97
N THR A 73 -21.24 -5.68 4.88
CA THR A 73 -21.34 -4.40 4.18
C THR A 73 -21.90 -3.33 5.10
N SER A 74 -21.14 -2.26 5.37
CA SER A 74 -21.61 -1.13 6.18
C SER A 74 -21.52 0.22 5.46
N SER A 75 -21.03 0.23 4.22
CA SER A 75 -20.84 1.46 3.43
C SER A 75 -20.94 1.20 1.94
N LYS A 76 -21.07 2.28 1.14
CA LYS A 76 -21.06 2.19 -0.33
C LYS A 76 -19.75 1.64 -0.89
N SER A 77 -18.62 1.91 -0.22
CA SER A 77 -17.33 1.33 -0.60
C SER A 77 -17.28 -0.17 -0.35
N ASP A 78 -17.91 -0.65 0.73
CA ASP A 78 -17.97 -2.09 1.03
C ASP A 78 -18.86 -2.80 0.02
N ALA A 79 -20.03 -2.23 -0.28
CA ALA A 79 -20.91 -2.76 -1.31
C ALA A 79 -20.23 -2.86 -2.69
N ARG A 80 -19.38 -1.88 -3.04
CA ARG A 80 -18.58 -1.93 -4.28
C ARG A 80 -17.58 -3.08 -4.27
N ARG A 81 -16.85 -3.28 -3.16
CA ARG A 81 -15.89 -4.38 -3.00
C ARG A 81 -16.58 -5.75 -3.09
N VAL A 82 -17.72 -5.92 -2.41
CA VAL A 82 -18.51 -7.16 -2.50
C VAL A 82 -19.00 -7.43 -3.92
N ARG A 83 -19.48 -6.40 -4.64
CA ARG A 83 -19.87 -6.55 -6.05
C ARG A 83 -18.70 -6.99 -6.94
N GLU A 84 -17.54 -6.37 -6.76
CA GLU A 84 -16.32 -6.73 -7.49
C GLU A 84 -15.94 -8.19 -7.21
N GLN A 85 -15.91 -8.60 -5.95
CA GLN A 85 -15.60 -9.98 -5.55
C GLN A 85 -16.62 -10.97 -6.10
N THR A 86 -17.92 -10.64 -6.05
CA THR A 86 -19.01 -11.46 -6.62
C THR A 86 -18.77 -11.72 -8.11
N ARG A 87 -18.43 -10.67 -8.87
CA ARG A 87 -18.10 -10.78 -10.30
C ARG A 87 -16.82 -11.55 -10.55
N TYR A 88 -15.80 -11.32 -9.72
CA TYR A 88 -14.51 -11.99 -9.82
C TYR A 88 -14.68 -13.50 -9.70
N PHE A 89 -15.41 -13.96 -8.69
CA PHE A 89 -15.65 -15.38 -8.44
C PHE A 89 -16.80 -15.96 -9.27
N GLY A 90 -17.53 -15.14 -10.04
CA GLY A 90 -18.64 -15.60 -10.87
C GLY A 90 -19.83 -16.13 -10.06
N LEU A 91 -20.09 -15.54 -8.89
CA LEU A 91 -21.16 -15.98 -8.00
C LEU A 91 -22.54 -15.45 -8.43
N SER A 92 -23.60 -16.13 -7.99
CA SER A 92 -24.99 -15.77 -8.30
C SER A 92 -25.37 -14.38 -7.80
N ASP A 93 -24.91 -14.03 -6.60
CA ASP A 93 -25.28 -12.81 -5.89
C ASP A 93 -24.25 -12.43 -4.80
N ALA A 94 -24.43 -11.24 -4.24
CA ALA A 94 -23.55 -10.67 -3.23
C ALA A 94 -23.60 -11.38 -1.87
N ALA A 95 -24.72 -12.03 -1.52
CA ALA A 95 -24.85 -12.74 -0.26
C ALA A 95 -23.94 -13.98 -0.24
N ARG A 96 -23.78 -14.66 -1.39
CA ARG A 96 -22.80 -15.74 -1.53
C ARG A 96 -21.37 -15.29 -1.24
N SER A 97 -20.96 -14.12 -1.73
CA SER A 97 -19.65 -13.55 -1.41
C SER A 97 -19.47 -13.34 0.10
N ILE A 98 -20.48 -12.79 0.78
CA ILE A 98 -20.43 -12.58 2.24
C ILE A 98 -20.35 -13.91 3.00
N ASN A 99 -21.09 -14.94 2.59
CA ASN A 99 -21.05 -16.25 3.22
C ASN A 99 -19.65 -16.84 3.15
N PHE A 100 -19.04 -16.86 1.97
CA PHE A 100 -17.67 -17.36 1.83
C PHE A 100 -16.62 -16.47 2.52
N GLY A 101 -16.87 -15.17 2.67
CA GLY A 101 -16.04 -14.30 3.50
C GLY A 101 -16.03 -14.75 4.97
N ASN A 102 -17.19 -15.14 5.50
CA ASN A 102 -17.32 -15.68 6.86
C ASN A 102 -16.72 -17.10 6.99
N GLU A 103 -16.80 -17.92 5.95
CA GLU A 103 -16.09 -19.20 5.91
C GLU A 103 -14.56 -19.01 5.90
N ALA A 104 -14.05 -18.07 5.10
CA ALA A 104 -12.63 -17.73 5.08
C ALA A 104 -12.14 -17.21 6.44
N LYS A 105 -12.94 -16.37 7.11
CA LYS A 105 -12.68 -15.94 8.50
C LYS A 105 -12.56 -17.14 9.44
N THR A 106 -13.54 -18.04 9.41
CA THR A 106 -13.58 -19.24 10.27
C THR A 106 -12.38 -20.15 10.01
N PHE A 107 -11.99 -20.31 8.74
CA PHE A 107 -10.81 -21.06 8.34
C PHE A 107 -9.52 -20.47 8.93
N VAL A 108 -9.37 -19.15 8.90
CA VAL A 108 -8.23 -18.44 9.49
C VAL A 108 -8.20 -18.57 11.01
N GLU A 109 -9.34 -18.39 11.67
CA GLU A 109 -9.47 -18.56 13.13
C GLU A 109 -9.06 -19.97 13.56
N GLY A 110 -9.45 -21.01 12.80
CA GLY A 110 -9.04 -22.39 13.07
C GLY A 110 -7.55 -22.64 12.84
N ILE A 111 -7.00 -22.18 11.72
CA ILE A 111 -5.59 -22.40 11.38
C ILE A 111 -4.63 -21.63 12.30
N LEU A 112 -5.05 -20.47 12.79
CA LEU A 112 -4.27 -19.62 13.69
C LEU A 112 -4.62 -19.81 15.17
N ALA A 113 -5.31 -20.91 15.52
CA ALA A 113 -5.62 -21.25 16.90
C ALA A 113 -4.38 -21.59 17.75
N LYS A 114 -3.29 -22.01 17.11
CA LYS A 114 -1.97 -22.21 17.73
C LYS A 114 -1.05 -21.03 17.40
N PRO A 115 -0.04 -20.75 18.23
CA PRO A 115 0.94 -19.70 17.93
C PRO A 115 1.55 -19.85 16.54
N PHE A 116 1.78 -18.72 15.89
CA PHE A 116 2.26 -18.64 14.51
C PHE A 116 3.30 -17.55 14.36
N THR A 117 3.97 -17.52 13.21
CA THR A 117 4.97 -16.49 12.91
C THR A 117 4.40 -15.38 12.06
N VAL A 118 4.64 -14.13 12.45
CA VAL A 118 4.33 -12.91 11.68
C VAL A 118 5.64 -12.34 11.11
N HIS A 119 5.65 -12.02 9.82
CA HIS A 119 6.70 -11.20 9.22
C HIS A 119 6.12 -9.89 8.67
N THR A 120 6.57 -8.74 9.17
CA THR A 120 6.09 -7.43 8.73
C THR A 120 7.21 -6.41 8.65
N ALA A 121 7.11 -5.46 7.73
CA ALA A 121 7.97 -4.27 7.68
C ALA A 121 7.22 -3.00 8.09
N PHE A 122 6.08 -3.15 8.76
CA PHE A 122 5.20 -2.06 9.19
C PHE A 122 4.74 -1.14 8.06
N ALA A 123 4.74 -1.64 6.82
CA ALA A 123 4.20 -0.90 5.69
C ALA A 123 2.70 -0.68 5.90
N ASN A 124 2.28 0.59 5.91
CA ASN A 124 0.89 0.96 6.11
C ASN A 124 0.01 0.37 5.00
N ALA A 125 -0.98 -0.42 5.39
CA ALA A 125 -1.95 -1.06 4.50
C ALA A 125 -3.24 -0.25 4.30
N MET A 126 -3.28 0.98 4.84
CA MET A 126 -4.45 1.87 4.91
C MET A 126 -5.64 1.19 5.63
N GLY A 127 -6.48 1.95 6.34
CA GLY A 127 -7.59 1.33 7.09
C GLY A 127 -8.39 2.35 7.87
N ARG A 128 -9.57 1.94 8.37
CA ARG A 128 -10.48 2.81 9.14
C ARG A 128 -10.02 3.02 10.59
N SER A 129 -9.09 2.21 11.10
CA SER A 129 -8.59 2.34 12.48
C SER A 129 -7.57 3.48 12.60
N SER A 130 -7.61 4.19 13.74
CA SER A 130 -6.68 5.28 14.07
C SER A 130 -5.22 4.85 14.17
N LYS A 131 -4.95 3.55 14.44
CA LYS A 131 -3.61 2.95 14.47
C LYS A 131 -3.15 2.40 13.11
N GLY A 132 -4.02 2.41 12.09
CA GLY A 132 -3.75 1.84 10.77
C GLY A 132 -3.69 0.31 10.75
N ARG A 133 -3.53 -0.25 9.56
CA ARG A 133 -3.21 -1.67 9.34
C ARG A 133 -1.79 -1.78 8.81
N VAL A 134 -1.12 -2.90 9.06
CA VAL A 134 0.21 -3.19 8.50
C VAL A 134 0.15 -4.42 7.63
N TYR A 135 0.84 -4.42 6.50
CA TYR A 135 0.95 -5.63 5.70
C TYR A 135 1.86 -6.66 6.37
N ALA A 136 1.50 -7.94 6.30
CA ALA A 136 2.28 -9.03 6.88
C ALA A 136 2.22 -10.33 6.05
N PHE A 137 3.24 -11.17 6.24
CA PHE A 137 3.20 -12.59 5.92
C PHE A 137 2.95 -13.38 7.21
N ILE A 138 2.17 -14.45 7.11
CA ILE A 138 1.86 -15.34 8.23
C ILE A 138 2.32 -16.75 7.88
N THR A 139 3.14 -17.33 8.75
CA THR A 139 3.53 -18.73 8.69
C THR A 139 2.87 -19.46 9.85
N THR A 140 2.03 -20.45 9.55
CA THR A 140 1.27 -21.21 10.56
C THR A 140 2.20 -22.04 11.44
N SER A 141 1.65 -22.58 12.54
CA SER A 141 2.38 -23.49 13.44
C SER A 141 3.00 -24.70 12.72
N ASP A 142 2.36 -25.19 11.67
CA ASP A 142 2.86 -26.30 10.84
C ASP A 142 3.85 -25.85 9.73
N GLY A 143 4.29 -24.59 9.74
CA GLY A 143 5.25 -24.05 8.79
C GLY A 143 4.67 -23.66 7.42
N ASN A 144 3.34 -23.63 7.27
CA ASN A 144 2.70 -23.29 6.01
C ASN A 144 2.49 -21.78 5.86
N ASP A 145 2.58 -21.26 4.63
CA ASP A 145 2.21 -19.87 4.32
C ASP A 145 0.68 -19.72 4.24
N LEU A 146 0.11 -18.83 5.05
CA LEU A 146 -1.34 -18.67 5.15
C LEU A 146 -1.99 -18.18 3.85
N ALA A 147 -1.34 -17.26 3.13
CA ALA A 147 -1.84 -16.75 1.86
C ALA A 147 -1.97 -17.89 0.82
N ARG A 148 -0.98 -18.78 0.75
CA ARG A 148 -1.06 -20.00 -0.07
C ARG A 148 -2.16 -20.94 0.39
N LEU A 149 -2.37 -21.12 1.69
CA LEU A 149 -3.44 -21.98 2.21
C LEU A 149 -4.83 -21.43 1.84
N LEU A 150 -5.04 -20.12 1.97
CA LEU A 150 -6.29 -19.46 1.59
C LEU A 150 -6.62 -19.67 0.11
N VAL A 151 -5.65 -19.40 -0.77
CA VAL A 151 -5.86 -19.56 -2.23
C VAL A 151 -6.04 -21.03 -2.60
N LYS A 152 -5.20 -21.93 -2.06
CA LYS A 152 -5.27 -23.38 -2.31
C LYS A 152 -6.62 -23.98 -1.93
N ASN A 153 -7.24 -23.48 -0.86
CA ASN A 153 -8.55 -23.93 -0.37
C ASN A 153 -9.70 -23.07 -0.93
N GLY A 154 -9.45 -22.21 -1.91
CA GLY A 154 -10.49 -21.43 -2.58
C GLY A 154 -11.16 -20.38 -1.72
N PHE A 155 -10.49 -19.88 -0.67
CA PHE A 155 -11.00 -18.83 0.23
C PHE A 155 -10.51 -17.42 -0.12
N ALA A 156 -9.56 -17.30 -1.05
CA ALA A 156 -9.02 -16.01 -1.49
C ALA A 156 -8.66 -16.03 -2.97
N ARG A 157 -8.63 -14.83 -3.56
CA ARG A 157 -8.05 -14.57 -4.88
C ARG A 157 -6.65 -14.00 -4.77
N THR A 158 -5.84 -14.17 -5.82
CA THR A 158 -4.52 -13.52 -5.92
C THR A 158 -4.68 -12.04 -6.22
N HIS A 159 -4.62 -11.19 -5.19
CA HIS A 159 -4.91 -9.76 -5.32
C HIS A 159 -4.18 -8.91 -4.26
N GLY A 160 -4.04 -7.61 -4.51
CA GLY A 160 -3.50 -6.66 -3.54
C GLY A 160 -1.99 -6.44 -3.62
N ILE A 161 -1.44 -5.86 -2.55
CA ILE A 161 -0.02 -5.49 -2.48
C ILE A 161 0.83 -6.72 -2.20
N GLY A 162 2.01 -6.77 -2.79
CA GLY A 162 2.97 -7.85 -2.59
C GLY A 162 4.41 -7.35 -2.62
N ARG A 163 5.33 -8.14 -2.08
CA ARG A 163 6.78 -7.87 -2.03
C ARG A 163 7.57 -9.17 -1.97
N LYS A 164 8.91 -9.11 -2.04
CA LYS A 164 9.75 -10.30 -1.80
C LYS A 164 9.38 -10.94 -0.45
N THR A 165 9.15 -12.25 -0.46
CA THR A 165 8.71 -13.04 0.70
C THR A 165 9.85 -13.25 1.72
N PRO A 166 9.56 -13.69 2.96
CA PRO A 166 10.59 -13.99 3.96
C PRO A 166 11.61 -15.03 3.49
N ASN A 167 11.18 -16.03 2.72
CA ASN A 167 12.06 -17.07 2.15
C ASN A 167 12.71 -16.66 0.80
N GLY A 168 12.60 -15.39 0.42
CA GLY A 168 13.33 -14.82 -0.71
C GLY A 168 12.69 -14.97 -2.09
N ILE A 169 11.46 -15.50 -2.17
CA ILE A 169 10.69 -15.56 -3.42
C ILE A 169 10.36 -14.14 -3.86
N THR A 170 10.60 -13.83 -5.13
CA THR A 170 10.30 -12.50 -5.68
C THR A 170 8.79 -12.26 -5.72
N ARG A 171 8.38 -10.99 -5.76
CA ARG A 171 6.96 -10.64 -5.85
C ARG A 171 6.27 -11.32 -7.04
N ASN A 172 6.88 -11.24 -8.23
CA ASN A 172 6.27 -11.76 -9.45
C ASN A 172 6.16 -13.29 -9.40
N GLU A 173 7.21 -13.97 -8.95
CA GLU A 173 7.18 -15.43 -8.76
C GLU A 173 6.10 -15.86 -7.75
N MET A 174 5.95 -15.13 -6.64
CA MET A 174 4.90 -15.44 -5.66
C MET A 174 3.49 -15.25 -6.25
N VAL A 175 3.29 -14.22 -7.09
CA VAL A 175 2.02 -14.00 -7.79
C VAL A 175 1.70 -15.17 -8.72
N GLU A 176 2.65 -15.63 -9.53
CA GLU A 176 2.42 -16.77 -10.44
C GLU A 176 2.12 -18.06 -9.65
N ARG A 177 2.85 -18.33 -8.57
CA ARG A 177 2.56 -19.49 -7.70
C ARG A 177 1.16 -19.45 -7.08
N LEU A 178 0.66 -18.27 -6.72
CA LEU A 178 -0.69 -18.13 -6.18
C LEU A 178 -1.73 -18.30 -7.29
N ARG A 179 -1.48 -17.77 -8.49
CA ARG A 179 -2.33 -18.00 -9.67
C ARG A 179 -2.45 -19.48 -10.01
N ASP A 180 -1.37 -20.25 -9.97
CA ASP A 180 -1.41 -21.70 -10.19
C ASP A 180 -2.30 -22.41 -9.15
N LEU A 181 -2.19 -22.02 -7.88
CA LEU A 181 -3.03 -22.55 -6.81
C LEU A 181 -4.51 -22.17 -7.01
N GLU A 182 -4.76 -20.94 -7.42
CA GLU A 182 -6.09 -20.42 -7.71
C GLU A 182 -6.74 -21.16 -8.89
N THR A 183 -5.99 -21.37 -9.98
CA THR A 183 -6.42 -22.21 -11.11
C THR A 183 -6.70 -23.62 -10.67
N SER A 184 -5.84 -24.23 -9.84
CA SER A 184 -6.12 -25.57 -9.30
C SER A 184 -7.38 -25.61 -8.45
N ALA A 185 -7.63 -24.60 -7.60
CA ALA A 185 -8.84 -24.54 -6.76
C ALA A 185 -10.10 -24.36 -7.62
N MET A 186 -10.01 -23.53 -8.66
CA MET A 186 -11.07 -23.30 -9.63
C MET A 186 -11.44 -24.59 -10.39
N LEU A 187 -10.44 -25.29 -10.96
CA LEU A 187 -10.64 -26.55 -11.68
C LEU A 187 -11.24 -27.65 -10.79
N LYS A 188 -10.87 -27.65 -9.51
CA LYS A 188 -11.36 -28.62 -8.52
C LYS A 188 -12.66 -28.19 -7.83
N ARG A 189 -13.22 -27.01 -8.15
CA ARG A 189 -14.43 -26.48 -7.52
C ARG A 189 -14.34 -26.40 -5.99
N ILE A 190 -13.20 -25.96 -5.47
CA ILE A 190 -12.93 -25.89 -4.02
C ILE A 190 -13.27 -24.49 -3.49
N GLY A 191 -13.85 -24.43 -2.29
CA GLY A 191 -14.17 -23.17 -1.61
C GLY A 191 -15.17 -22.35 -2.41
N ILE A 192 -14.91 -21.05 -2.56
CA ILE A 192 -15.74 -20.11 -3.32
C ILE A 192 -15.99 -20.62 -4.75
N TRP A 193 -15.02 -21.30 -5.35
CA TRP A 193 -15.09 -21.79 -6.73
C TRP A 193 -16.11 -22.93 -6.94
N SER A 194 -16.60 -23.52 -5.86
CA SER A 194 -17.66 -24.53 -5.91
C SER A 194 -18.97 -23.99 -6.49
N GLU A 195 -19.19 -22.68 -6.37
CA GLU A 195 -20.41 -22.00 -6.81
C GLU A 195 -20.20 -21.02 -7.95
N SER A 196 -19.00 -21.00 -8.54
CA SER A 196 -18.74 -20.19 -9.73
C SER A 196 -19.60 -20.63 -10.91
N ASP A 197 -20.14 -19.68 -11.65
CA ASP A 197 -20.78 -19.91 -12.94
C ASP A 197 -19.75 -19.74 -14.08
N PRO A 198 -19.30 -20.81 -14.74
CA PRO A 198 -18.29 -20.73 -15.80
C PRO A 198 -18.78 -19.97 -17.04
N GLU A 199 -20.08 -19.99 -17.32
CA GLU A 199 -20.66 -19.34 -18.49
C GLU A 199 -20.73 -17.82 -18.28
N ARG A 200 -20.87 -17.37 -17.02
CA ARG A 200 -21.02 -15.95 -16.69
C ARG A 200 -19.73 -15.28 -16.22
N ILE A 201 -18.73 -16.02 -15.75
CA ILE A 201 -17.53 -15.41 -15.14
C ILE A 201 -16.79 -14.47 -16.11
N ALA A 202 -16.74 -14.80 -17.41
CA ALA A 202 -16.11 -13.96 -18.42
C ALA A 202 -16.86 -12.63 -18.61
N GLU A 203 -18.19 -12.69 -18.74
CA GLU A 203 -19.08 -11.53 -18.84
C GLU A 203 -18.98 -10.65 -17.60
N LEU A 204 -19.10 -11.24 -16.41
CA LEU A 204 -19.08 -10.53 -15.13
C LEU A 204 -17.75 -9.79 -14.91
N ARG A 205 -16.63 -10.44 -15.22
CA ARG A 205 -15.30 -9.81 -15.15
C ARG A 205 -15.10 -8.74 -16.21
N ALA A 206 -15.66 -8.90 -17.41
CA ALA A 206 -15.64 -7.85 -18.44
C ALA A 206 -16.42 -6.61 -18.00
N LYS A 207 -17.61 -6.81 -17.42
CA LYS A 207 -18.42 -5.73 -16.84
C LYS A 207 -17.66 -4.97 -15.75
N GLN A 208 -16.94 -5.68 -14.88
CA GLN A 208 -16.11 -5.05 -13.86
C GLN A 208 -15.03 -4.15 -14.47
N ARG A 209 -14.29 -4.63 -15.49
CA ARG A 209 -13.25 -3.85 -16.16
C ARG A 209 -13.81 -2.59 -16.85
N SER A 210 -14.94 -2.72 -17.55
CA SER A 210 -15.59 -1.58 -18.21
C SER A 210 -16.02 -0.50 -17.21
N GLU A 211 -16.58 -0.87 -16.06
CA GLU A 211 -16.92 0.11 -15.01
C GLU A 211 -15.67 0.77 -14.40
N GLU A 212 -14.57 0.04 -14.24
CA GLU A 212 -13.30 0.60 -13.76
C GLU A 212 -12.67 1.58 -14.75
N GLU A 213 -12.73 1.25 -16.05
CA GLU A 213 -12.29 2.14 -17.13
C GLU A 213 -13.09 3.44 -17.14
N GLU A 214 -14.43 3.37 -17.07
CA GLU A 214 -15.30 4.56 -17.01
C GLU A 214 -14.96 5.45 -15.79
N LEU A 215 -14.79 4.85 -14.61
CA LEU A 215 -14.42 5.60 -13.39
C LEU A 215 -13.05 6.25 -13.52
N GLN A 216 -12.09 5.56 -14.14
CA GLN A 216 -10.75 6.09 -14.38
C GLN A 216 -10.78 7.25 -15.37
N GLU A 217 -11.61 7.16 -16.41
CA GLU A 217 -11.83 8.25 -17.37
C GLU A 217 -12.45 9.47 -16.70
N ILE A 218 -13.50 9.30 -15.89
CA ILE A 218 -14.12 10.39 -15.12
C ILE A 218 -13.06 11.04 -14.21
N GLN A 219 -12.26 10.24 -13.52
CA GLN A 219 -11.19 10.77 -12.66
C GLN A 219 -10.18 11.57 -13.48
N ASN A 220 -9.75 11.06 -14.63
CA ASN A 220 -8.82 11.75 -15.52
C ASN A 220 -9.41 13.06 -16.06
N GLN A 221 -10.70 13.09 -16.41
CA GLN A 221 -11.40 14.30 -16.86
C GLN A 221 -11.49 15.34 -15.74
N VAL A 222 -11.82 14.93 -14.52
CA VAL A 222 -11.85 15.82 -13.35
C VAL A 222 -10.46 16.35 -13.01
N GLU A 223 -9.42 15.50 -13.08
CA GLU A 223 -8.02 15.93 -12.91
C GLU A 223 -7.58 16.91 -14.00
N LYS A 224 -8.02 16.70 -15.25
CA LYS A 224 -7.77 17.61 -16.37
C LYS A 224 -8.49 18.95 -16.18
N ALA A 225 -9.76 18.95 -15.80
CA ALA A 225 -10.55 20.16 -15.57
C ALA A 225 -10.04 21.02 -14.39
N LYS A 226 -9.34 20.39 -13.42
CA LYS A 226 -8.67 21.10 -12.31
C LYS A 226 -7.28 21.62 -12.67
N SER A 227 -6.70 21.15 -13.76
CA SER A 227 -5.40 21.64 -14.25
C SER A 227 -5.63 22.95 -15.01
N PRO A 228 -4.74 23.95 -14.90
CA PRO A 228 -4.91 25.22 -15.57
C PRO A 228 -4.97 25.05 -17.10
N GLU A 229 -5.88 25.79 -17.75
CA GLU A 229 -6.06 25.85 -19.20
C GLU A 229 -4.91 26.67 -19.84
N GLY A 230 -3.67 26.20 -19.70
CA GLY A 230 -2.49 26.86 -20.26
C GLY A 230 -1.24 26.71 -19.39
N LEU A 231 -0.09 27.11 -19.95
CA LEU A 231 1.16 27.18 -19.21
C LEU A 231 1.12 28.38 -18.26
N LEU A 232 1.28 28.13 -16.97
CA LEU A 232 1.46 29.17 -15.96
C LEU A 232 2.86 29.75 -16.08
N ASP A 233 2.97 31.08 -16.13
CA ASP A 233 4.28 31.72 -16.07
C ASP A 233 4.80 31.72 -14.63
N LEU A 234 5.97 31.09 -14.44
CA LEU A 234 6.62 30.93 -13.14
C LEU A 234 6.88 32.26 -12.44
N ASN A 235 7.06 33.34 -13.19
CA ASN A 235 7.39 34.64 -12.64
C ASN A 235 6.16 35.46 -12.22
N THR A 236 4.97 35.13 -12.74
CA THR A 236 3.75 35.94 -12.54
C THR A 236 2.60 35.17 -11.90
N ALA A 237 2.59 33.83 -11.99
CA ALA A 237 1.53 32.99 -11.44
C ALA A 237 1.24 33.29 -9.96
N SER A 238 -0.02 33.41 -9.60
CA SER A 238 -0.46 33.56 -8.22
C SER A 238 -0.22 32.28 -7.42
N GLU A 239 -0.22 32.40 -6.09
CA GLU A 239 -0.09 31.23 -5.22
C GLU A 239 -1.20 30.19 -5.47
N LYS A 240 -2.43 30.66 -5.73
CA LYS A 240 -3.58 29.80 -6.02
C LYS A 240 -3.42 29.05 -7.34
N GLU A 241 -2.90 29.70 -8.38
CA GLU A 241 -2.59 29.05 -9.66
C GLU A 241 -1.49 28.01 -9.50
N LEU A 242 -0.43 28.30 -8.74
CA LEU A 242 0.62 27.32 -8.46
C LEU A 242 0.08 26.10 -7.69
N GLN A 243 -0.82 26.32 -6.72
CA GLN A 243 -1.46 25.25 -5.95
C GLN A 243 -2.46 24.41 -6.76
N SER A 244 -2.91 24.90 -7.93
CA SER A 244 -3.75 24.10 -8.84
C SER A 244 -2.98 22.92 -9.46
N ILE A 245 -1.64 23.00 -9.49
CA ILE A 245 -0.79 21.95 -10.05
C ILE A 245 -0.60 20.81 -9.04
N LYS A 246 -1.04 19.60 -9.43
CA LYS A 246 -0.89 18.37 -8.62
C LYS A 246 0.56 18.17 -8.17
N GLY A 247 0.77 18.16 -6.85
CA GLY A 247 2.09 17.99 -6.24
C GLY A 247 2.76 19.30 -5.78
N ILE A 248 2.09 20.45 -5.96
CA ILE A 248 2.43 21.75 -5.41
C ILE A 248 1.39 22.12 -4.35
N GLY A 249 1.76 22.00 -3.08
CA GLY A 249 0.96 22.50 -1.96
C GLY A 249 1.37 23.92 -1.54
N PRO A 250 0.68 24.52 -0.55
CA PRO A 250 0.93 25.90 -0.10
C PRO A 250 2.41 26.17 0.19
N VAL A 251 3.06 25.26 0.92
CA VAL A 251 4.50 25.36 1.26
C VAL A 251 5.38 25.42 0.02
N LEU A 252 5.06 24.64 -1.01
CA LEU A 252 5.87 24.59 -2.23
C LEU A 252 5.57 25.79 -3.13
N ALA A 253 4.30 26.20 -3.24
CA ALA A 253 3.90 27.40 -3.98
C ALA A 253 4.59 28.65 -3.41
N ALA A 254 4.59 28.83 -2.09
CA ALA A 254 5.29 29.93 -1.41
C ALA A 254 6.81 29.93 -1.72
N ARG A 255 7.45 28.75 -1.74
CA ARG A 255 8.87 28.63 -2.10
C ARG A 255 9.14 28.96 -3.57
N ILE A 256 8.23 28.59 -4.47
CA ILE A 256 8.34 28.94 -5.89
C ILE A 256 8.25 30.47 -6.03
N ILE A 257 7.30 31.12 -5.37
CA ILE A 257 7.16 32.59 -5.40
C ILE A 257 8.41 33.27 -4.83
N ALA A 258 8.91 32.80 -3.68
CA ALA A 258 10.09 33.37 -3.03
C ALA A 258 11.38 33.21 -3.86
N GLY A 259 11.45 32.23 -4.77
CA GLY A 259 12.61 31.97 -5.62
C GLY A 259 12.63 32.73 -6.95
N ARG A 260 11.66 33.62 -7.21
CA ARG A 260 11.61 34.44 -8.44
C ARG A 260 12.77 35.44 -8.51
N PRO A 261 13.25 35.82 -9.71
CA PRO A 261 12.79 35.37 -11.02
C PRO A 261 13.47 34.08 -11.51
N TYR A 262 12.76 33.31 -12.34
CA TYR A 262 13.25 32.13 -13.05
C TYR A 262 13.51 32.48 -14.52
N ARG A 263 14.63 32.01 -15.08
CA ARG A 263 14.98 32.19 -16.51
C ARG A 263 14.47 31.04 -17.37
N SER A 264 14.28 29.89 -16.75
CA SER A 264 13.79 28.67 -17.38
C SER A 264 13.00 27.84 -16.38
N VAL A 265 12.17 26.93 -16.88
CA VAL A 265 11.45 25.98 -16.01
C VAL A 265 12.42 25.07 -15.25
N ASP A 266 13.62 24.82 -15.79
CA ASP A 266 14.68 24.03 -15.14
C ASP A 266 15.23 24.69 -13.86
N ASP A 267 15.11 26.02 -13.74
CA ASP A 267 15.52 26.74 -12.54
C ASP A 267 14.71 26.35 -11.29
N LEU A 268 13.54 25.71 -11.47
CA LEU A 268 12.78 25.13 -10.35
C LEU A 268 13.57 24.08 -9.56
N LEU A 269 14.62 23.47 -10.11
CA LEU A 269 15.51 22.58 -9.36
C LEU A 269 16.22 23.27 -8.19
N LYS A 270 16.31 24.60 -8.21
CA LYS A 270 16.85 25.41 -7.10
C LYS A 270 15.87 25.50 -5.92
N VAL A 271 14.59 25.21 -6.14
CA VAL A 271 13.55 25.28 -5.12
C VAL A 271 13.60 24.02 -4.24
N LYS A 272 13.89 24.22 -2.96
CA LYS A 272 13.93 23.12 -1.97
C LYS A 272 12.60 22.35 -1.95
N GLY A 273 12.67 21.07 -2.32
CA GLY A 273 11.50 20.17 -2.44
C GLY A 273 11.09 19.85 -3.88
N ILE A 274 11.75 20.47 -4.88
CA ILE A 274 11.62 20.10 -6.29
C ILE A 274 12.91 19.43 -6.75
N GLY A 275 12.88 18.11 -6.86
CA GLY A 275 13.95 17.33 -7.50
C GLY A 275 13.58 16.94 -8.95
N PRO A 276 14.50 16.29 -9.70
CA PRO A 276 14.30 15.95 -11.12
C PRO A 276 13.01 15.19 -11.41
N LYS A 277 12.65 14.22 -10.55
CA LYS A 277 11.42 13.43 -10.68
C LYS A 277 10.16 14.30 -10.53
N LYS A 278 10.19 15.30 -9.64
CA LYS A 278 9.07 16.22 -9.45
C LYS A 278 9.02 17.23 -10.58
N LEU A 279 10.16 17.81 -10.97
CA LEU A 279 10.26 18.71 -12.11
C LEU A 279 9.67 18.08 -13.38
N LYS A 280 10.03 16.83 -13.70
CA LYS A 280 9.48 16.13 -14.87
C LYS A 280 7.96 16.08 -14.89
N LYS A 281 7.31 15.95 -13.71
CA LYS A 281 5.85 15.90 -13.60
C LYS A 281 5.19 17.27 -13.73
N ILE A 282 5.83 18.32 -13.21
CA ILE A 282 5.22 19.66 -13.17
C ILE A 282 5.64 20.57 -14.34
N ARG A 283 6.72 20.24 -15.05
CA ARG A 283 7.23 20.99 -16.21
C ARG A 283 6.15 21.28 -17.26
N PRO A 284 5.25 20.34 -17.62
CA PRO A 284 4.24 20.59 -18.66
C PRO A 284 3.22 21.68 -18.32
N TYR A 285 3.19 22.17 -17.08
CA TYR A 285 2.26 23.22 -16.64
C TYR A 285 2.89 24.60 -16.57
N PHE A 286 4.18 24.74 -16.86
CA PHE A 286 4.92 25.97 -16.63
C PHE A 286 5.61 26.51 -17.88
N THR A 287 5.65 27.83 -17.96
CA THR A 287 6.58 28.59 -18.80
C THR A 287 7.39 29.51 -17.90
N ALA A 288 8.55 29.97 -18.38
CA ALA A 288 9.24 31.12 -17.80
C ALA A 288 9.14 32.22 -18.85
N GLY A 289 8.31 33.24 -18.59
CA GLY A 289 8.21 34.40 -19.48
C GLY A 289 9.60 35.00 -19.76
N LYS A 290 9.83 35.47 -21.00
CA LYS A 290 11.04 36.17 -21.40
C LYS A 290 11.26 37.44 -20.57
#